data_AF-A0A1L5L469-F1
#
_entry.id   AF-A0A1L5L469-F1
#
_cell.length_a   1.000
_cell.length_b   1.000
_cell.length_c   1.000
_cell.angle_alpha   90.00
_cell.angle_beta   90.00
_cell.angle_gamma   90.00
#
_symmetry.space_group_name_H-M   'P 1'
#
loop_
_entity.id
_entity.type
_entity.pdbx_description
1 polymer ?
#
loop_
_entity_poly.entity_id
_entity_poly.type
_entity_poly.pdbx_seq_one_letter_code
_entity_poly.pdbx_strand_id
1 'polypeptide(L)'
;FQACRFGMAGIVTDVNTGDGHRLSDDTLRLLENVAASADKVGATSAIEALRRQVKHGHDEAQNMRDFVAEGGSLSGLVKKHCEIWAGL
;
A
#
# COMPACT_ATOMS: atom_id res chain seq x y z
N PHE A 1 13.23 3.65 -6.91
CA PHE A 1 13.34 4.84 -6.03
C PHE A 1 11.98 5.38 -5.62
N GLN A 2 11.13 5.82 -6.57
CA GLN A 2 9.83 6.47 -6.29
C GLN A 2 8.94 5.66 -5.34
N ALA A 3 8.72 4.37 -5.62
CA ALA A 3 7.97 3.46 -4.75
C ALA A 3 8.55 3.39 -3.32
N CYS A 4 9.87 3.26 -3.19
CA CYS A 4 10.53 3.15 -1.88
C CYS A 4 10.43 4.45 -1.07
N ARG A 5 10.56 5.60 -1.73
CA ARG A 5 10.62 6.90 -1.03
C ARG A 5 9.25 7.48 -0.72
N PHE A 6 8.25 7.22 -1.57
CA PHE A 6 6.94 7.88 -1.52
C PHE A 6 5.77 6.90 -1.49
N GLY A 7 6.01 5.59 -1.47
CA GLY A 7 4.95 4.58 -1.48
C GLY A 7 4.03 4.75 -2.70
N MET A 8 2.72 4.69 -2.46
CA MET A 8 1.68 4.85 -3.49
C MET A 8 1.57 6.29 -4.03
N ALA A 9 2.19 7.27 -3.38
CA ALA A 9 2.29 8.64 -3.89
C ALA A 9 3.45 8.82 -4.89
N GLY A 10 4.33 7.83 -5.05
CA GLY A 10 5.41 7.87 -6.03
C GLY A 10 4.89 7.91 -7.47
N ILE A 11 5.68 8.52 -8.34
CA ILE A 11 5.40 8.57 -9.78
C ILE A 11 6.11 7.42 -10.48
N VAL A 12 5.38 6.64 -11.27
CA VAL A 12 5.95 5.73 -12.25
C VAL A 12 5.99 6.44 -13.59
N THR A 13 7.13 6.35 -14.28
CA THR A 13 7.33 6.96 -15.60
C THR A 13 7.42 5.84 -16.62
N ASP A 14 6.54 5.86 -17.61
CA ASP A 14 6.61 4.93 -18.73
C ASP A 14 7.83 5.24 -19.60
N VAL A 15 8.62 4.21 -19.88
CA VAL A 15 9.92 4.38 -20.57
C VAL A 15 9.79 4.63 -22.06
N ASN A 16 8.63 4.33 -22.66
CA ASN A 16 8.42 4.44 -24.10
C ASN A 16 7.80 5.79 -24.48
N THR A 17 6.91 6.30 -23.64
CA THR A 17 6.16 7.55 -23.84
C THR A 17 6.71 8.71 -23.03
N GLY A 18 7.38 8.43 -21.91
CA GLY A 18 7.81 9.44 -20.93
C GLY A 18 6.70 9.91 -20.00
N ASP A 19 5.47 9.38 -20.14
CA ASP A 19 4.33 9.79 -19.32
C ASP A 19 4.52 9.35 -17.86
N GLY A 20 4.16 10.24 -16.94
CA GLY A 20 4.21 10.01 -15.50
C GLY A 20 2.82 9.88 -14.90
N HIS A 21 2.59 8.84 -14.12
CA HIS A 21 1.36 8.67 -13.34
C HIS A 21 1.65 8.13 -11.95
N ARG A 22 0.69 8.27 -11.04
CA ARG A 22 0.86 7.79 -9.66
C ARG A 22 0.86 6.27 -9.63
N LEU A 23 1.68 5.72 -8.73
CA LEU A 23 1.70 4.29 -8.43
C LEU A 23 0.32 3.79 -7.94
N SER A 24 -0.46 4.62 -7.23
CA SER A 24 -1.85 4.29 -6.87
C SER A 24 -2.70 3.98 -8.09
N ASP A 25 -2.61 4.81 -9.13
CA ASP A 25 -3.46 4.71 -10.31
C ASP A 25 -3.02 3.52 -11.19
N ASP A 26 -1.70 3.32 -11.29
CA ASP A 26 -1.15 2.14 -11.98
C ASP A 26 -1.51 0.84 -11.26
N THR A 27 -1.47 0.84 -9.92
CA THR A 27 -1.84 -0.34 -9.12
C THR A 27 -3.32 -0.68 -9.29
N LEU A 28 -4.21 0.32 -9.35
CA LEU A 28 -5.64 0.06 -9.61
C LEU A 28 -5.87 -0.59 -10.98
N ARG A 29 -5.23 -0.07 -12.02
CA ARG A 29 -5.24 -0.68 -13.36
C ARG A 29 -4.68 -2.11 -13.34
N LEU A 30 -3.58 -2.33 -12.63
CA LEU A 30 -3.00 -3.67 -12.49
C LEU A 30 -3.99 -4.65 -11.84
N LEU A 31 -4.64 -4.23 -10.74
CA LEU A 31 -5.63 -5.04 -10.04
C LEU A 31 -6.83 -5.40 -10.91
N GLU A 32 -7.28 -4.49 -11.79
CA GLU A 32 -8.31 -4.78 -12.80
C GLU A 32 -7.82 -5.82 -13.82
N ASN A 33 -6.60 -5.65 -14.34
CA ASN A 33 -6.02 -6.54 -15.35
C ASN A 33 -5.83 -7.98 -14.83
N VAL A 34 -5.47 -8.15 -13.55
CA VAL A 34 -5.24 -9.49 -12.96
C VAL A 34 -6.49 -10.10 -12.34
N ALA A 35 -7.62 -9.39 -12.26
CA ALA A 35 -8.82 -9.85 -11.54
C ALA A 35 -9.35 -11.20 -12.06
N ALA A 36 -9.45 -11.36 -13.38
CA ALA A 36 -9.92 -12.62 -13.99
C ALA A 36 -8.97 -13.80 -13.73
N SER A 37 -7.65 -13.53 -13.62
CA SER A 37 -6.67 -14.56 -13.28
C SER A 37 -6.73 -14.91 -11.79
N ALA A 38 -6.95 -13.92 -10.93
CA ALA A 38 -7.13 -14.12 -9.49
C ALA A 38 -8.37 -14.97 -9.18
N ASP A 39 -9.46 -14.76 -9.91
CA ASP A 39 -10.69 -15.55 -9.75
C ASP A 39 -10.47 -17.05 -10.00
N LYS A 40 -9.72 -17.38 -11.05
CA LYS A 40 -9.38 -18.78 -11.41
C LYS A 40 -8.60 -19.52 -10.33
N VAL A 41 -7.90 -18.80 -9.45
CA VAL A 41 -7.10 -19.38 -8.35
C VAL A 41 -7.68 -19.09 -6.97
N GLY A 42 -8.90 -18.56 -6.89
CA GLY A 42 -9.58 -18.26 -5.62
C GLY A 42 -9.00 -17.07 -4.86
N ALA A 43 -8.29 -16.15 -5.53
CA ALA A 43 -7.63 -14.98 -4.92
C ALA A 43 -8.43 -13.67 -5.03
N THR A 44 -9.70 -13.73 -5.42
CA THR A 44 -10.56 -12.54 -5.59
C THR A 44 -10.63 -11.67 -4.33
N SER A 45 -10.70 -12.29 -3.15
CA SER A 45 -10.73 -11.56 -1.88
C SER A 45 -9.47 -10.73 -1.62
N ALA A 46 -8.30 -11.22 -2.04
CA ALA A 46 -7.03 -10.49 -1.93
C ALA A 46 -7.01 -9.27 -2.86
N ILE A 47 -7.50 -9.41 -4.10
CA ILE A 47 -7.62 -8.28 -5.04
C ILE A 47 -8.53 -7.19 -4.47
N GLU A 48 -9.67 -7.54 -3.89
CA GLU A 48 -10.56 -6.55 -3.28
C GLU A 48 -9.98 -5.89 -2.04
N ALA A 49 -9.22 -6.63 -1.22
CA ALA A 49 -8.52 -6.08 -0.07
C ALA A 49 -7.46 -5.05 -0.49
N LEU A 50 -6.63 -5.40 -1.48
CA LEU A 50 -5.63 -4.50 -2.04
C LEU A 50 -6.27 -3.27 -2.70
N ARG A 51 -7.37 -3.44 -3.43
CA ARG A 51 -8.10 -2.31 -4.04
C ARG A 51 -8.60 -1.33 -2.99
N ARG A 52 -9.15 -1.82 -1.87
CA ARG A 52 -9.56 -0.98 -0.75
C ARG A 52 -8.36 -0.25 -0.14
N GLN A 53 -7.25 -0.94 0.09
CA GLN A 53 -6.03 -0.34 0.64
C GLN A 53 -5.51 0.81 -0.24
N VAL A 54 -5.43 0.61 -1.56
CA VAL A 54 -4.97 1.64 -2.50
C VAL A 54 -5.91 2.85 -2.50
N LYS A 55 -7.23 2.63 -2.51
CA LYS A 55 -8.23 3.72 -2.48
C LYS A 55 -8.27 4.48 -1.16
N HIS A 56 -7.95 3.83 -0.06
CA HIS A 56 -7.90 4.47 1.26
C HIS A 56 -6.79 5.53 1.32
N GLY A 57 -5.72 5.39 0.53
CA GLY A 57 -4.68 6.41 0.38
C GLY A 57 -3.79 6.62 1.62
N HIS A 58 -4.02 5.85 2.69
CA HIS A 58 -3.23 5.85 3.91
C HIS A 58 -2.33 4.62 3.94
N ASP A 59 -1.06 4.81 4.28
CA ASP A 59 -0.08 3.73 4.37
C ASP A 59 0.46 3.57 5.81
N GLU A 60 1.01 2.39 6.09
CA GLU A 60 1.54 2.09 7.43
C GLU A 60 2.73 2.97 7.81
N ALA A 61 3.50 3.46 6.83
CA ALA A 61 4.60 4.37 7.13
C ALA A 61 4.08 5.70 7.69
N GLN A 62 2.92 6.18 7.23
CA GLN A 62 2.26 7.35 7.79
C GLN A 62 1.69 7.06 9.19
N ASN A 63 1.00 5.93 9.39
CA ASN A 63 0.55 5.50 10.73
C ASN A 63 1.70 5.49 11.76
N MET A 64 2.87 4.97 11.38
CA MET A 64 4.06 4.94 12.23
C MET A 64 4.60 6.34 12.52
N ARG A 65 4.60 7.26 11.53
CA ARG A 65 5.00 8.65 11.72
C ARG A 65 4.04 9.39 12.65
N ASP A 66 2.74 9.21 12.45
CA ASP A 66 1.70 9.85 13.26
C ASP A 66 1.79 9.38 14.71
N PHE A 67 1.96 8.07 14.94
CA PHE A 67 2.17 7.51 16.28
C PHE A 67 3.34 8.17 17.03
N VAL A 68 4.48 8.38 16.35
CA VAL A 68 5.65 9.03 16.96
C VAL A 68 5.42 10.54 17.14
N ALA A 69 4.77 11.19 16.17
CA ALA A 69 4.44 12.62 16.24
C ALA A 69 3.49 12.93 17.41
N GLU A 70 2.61 12.00 17.75
CA GLU A 70 1.69 12.07 18.90
C GLU A 70 2.35 11.73 20.25
N GLY A 71 3.68 11.52 20.28
CA GLY A 71 4.45 11.29 21.50
C GLY A 71 4.77 9.82 21.78
N GLY A 72 4.42 8.91 20.88
CA GLY A 72 4.82 7.51 20.97
C GLY A 72 6.33 7.30 20.81
N SER A 73 6.90 6.35 21.55
CA SER A 73 8.29 5.95 21.39
C SER A 73 8.45 4.84 20.35
N LEU A 74 9.63 4.70 19.75
CA LEU A 74 9.89 3.59 18.82
C LEU A 74 9.73 2.21 19.48
N SER A 75 10.08 2.07 20.77
CA SER A 75 9.84 0.83 21.52
C SER A 75 8.34 0.57 21.72
N GLY A 76 7.56 1.61 21.98
CA GLY A 76 6.10 1.53 22.03
C GLY A 76 5.48 1.14 20.69
N LEU A 77 6.03 1.67 19.58
CA LEU A 77 5.61 1.30 18.23
C LEU A 77 5.88 -0.18 17.93
N VAL A 78 7.08 -0.68 18.27
CA VAL A 78 7.42 -2.11 18.13
C VAL A 78 6.46 -2.97 18.96
N LYS A 79 6.19 -2.59 20.20
CA LYS A 79 5.23 -3.30 21.06
C LYS A 79 3.85 -3.35 20.41
N LYS A 80 3.33 -2.23 19.91
CA LYS A 80 2.05 -2.14 19.20
C LYS A 80 2.02 -3.06 17.98
N HIS A 81 3.10 -3.12 17.21
CA HIS A 81 3.19 -4.04 16.06
C HIS A 81 3.21 -5.51 16.47
N CYS A 82 3.81 -5.87 17.61
CA CYS A 82 3.72 -7.23 18.16
C CYS A 82 2.28 -7.59 18.56
N GLU A 83 1.54 -6.65 19.17
CA GLU A 83 0.13 -6.83 19.53
C GLU A 83 -0.74 -7.04 18.28
N ILE A 84 -0.56 -6.19 17.25
CA ILE A 84 -1.25 -6.33 15.95
C ILE A 84 -0.98 -7.70 15.32
N TRP A 85 0.27 -8.15 15.30
CA TRP A 85 0.63 -9.43 14.72
C TRP A 85 0.04 -10.62 15.49
N ALA A 86 -0.07 -10.50 16.83
CA ALA A 86 -0.71 -11.51 17.67
C ALA A 86 -2.24 -11.51 17.55
N GLY A 87 -2.84 -10.49 16.93
CA GLY A 87 -4.30 -10.33 16.83
C GLY A 87 -4.97 -9.91 18.15
N LEU A 88 -4.24 -9.17 18.99
CA LEU A 88 -4.68 -8.67 20.30
C LEU A 88 -5.29 -7.27 20.23
#